data_AF-K7N8C0-F1
#
_entry.id   AF-K7N8C0-F1
#
_cell.length_a   1.000
_cell.length_b   1.000
_cell.length_c   1.000
_cell.angle_alpha   90.00
_cell.angle_beta   90.00
_cell.angle_gamma   90.00
#
_symmetry.space_group_name_H-M   'P 1'
#
loop_
_entity.id
_entity.type
_entity.pdbx_description
1 polymer ?
#
loop_
_entity_poly.entity_id
_entity_poly.type
_entity_poly.pdbx_seq_one_letter_code
_entity_poly.pdbx_strand_id
1 'polypeptide(L)' 'PFGAGRRICPAWSLGTLHVNMLLARMVHAFKWVSVPDNPPDPTETFAFTVVMKNPLKATILPRQKS' A
#
# COMPACT_ATOMS: atom_id res chain seq x y z
N PRO A 1 -14.12 -2.43 -1.41
CA PRO A 1 -13.11 -2.41 -2.50
C PRO A 1 -13.18 -3.59 -3.49
N PHE A 2 -13.64 -4.79 -3.08
CA PHE A 2 -13.58 -6.00 -3.94
C PHE A 2 -14.90 -6.40 -4.63
N GLY A 3 -15.90 -5.51 -4.63
CA GLY A 3 -17.25 -5.81 -5.10
C GLY A 3 -18.05 -6.66 -4.10
N ALA A 4 -19.22 -7.14 -4.55
CA ALA A 4 -20.15 -7.95 -3.75
C ALA A 4 -21.00 -8.87 -4.63
N GLY A 5 -21.64 -9.88 -4.03
CA GLY A 5 -22.55 -10.80 -4.70
C GLY A 5 -21.87 -11.74 -5.72
N ARG A 6 -22.60 -12.14 -6.76
CA ARG A 6 -22.14 -13.13 -7.76
C ARG A 6 -20.95 -12.68 -8.63
N ARG A 7 -20.59 -11.38 -8.60
CA ARG A 7 -19.47 -10.79 -9.34
C ARG A 7 -18.41 -10.21 -8.41
N ILE A 8 -18.35 -10.67 -7.16
CA ILE A 8 -17.26 -10.33 -6.25
C ILE A 8 -15.91 -10.78 -6.82
N CYS A 9 -14.84 -10.04 -6.54
CA CYS A 9 -13.49 -10.46 -6.89
C CYS A 9 -13.21 -11.86 -6.33
N PRO A 10 -12.91 -12.87 -7.17
CA PRO A 10 -12.74 -14.24 -6.71
C PRO A 10 -11.54 -14.40 -5.77
N ALA A 11 -10.58 -13.47 -5.80
CA ALA A 11 -9.36 -13.50 -4.99
C ALA A 11 -9.41 -12.55 -3.77
N TRP A 12 -10.57 -12.05 -3.36
CA TRP A 12 -10.66 -11.01 -2.31
C TRP A 12 -10.01 -11.42 -0.98
N SER A 13 -10.21 -12.67 -0.54
CA SER A 13 -9.67 -13.20 0.71
C SER A 13 -8.14 -13.33 0.64
N LEU A 14 -7.64 -13.91 -0.46
CA LEU A 14 -6.22 -14.05 -0.73
C LEU A 14 -5.51 -12.69 -0.86
N GLY A 15 -6.12 -11.74 -1.58
CA GLY A 15 -5.59 -10.39 -1.73
C GLY A 15 -5.47 -9.67 -0.39
N THR A 16 -6.49 -9.79 0.46
CA THR A 16 -6.47 -9.20 1.82
C THR A 16 -5.39 -9.84 2.69
N LEU A 17 -5.25 -11.17 2.65
CA LEU A 17 -4.19 -11.88 3.36
C LEU A 17 -2.80 -11.42 2.92
N HIS A 18 -2.58 -11.31 1.60
CA HIS A 18 -1.30 -10.85 1.06
C HIS A 18 -0.95 -9.43 1.49
N VAL A 19 -1.91 -8.49 1.42
CA VAL A 19 -1.68 -7.10 1.85
C VAL A 19 -1.30 -7.06 3.33
N ASN A 20 -2.02 -7.79 4.18
CA ASN A 20 -1.73 -7.84 5.62
C ASN A 20 -0.34 -8.41 5.91
N MET A 21 0.03 -9.53 5.27
CA MET A 21 1.34 -10.15 5.46
C MET A 21 2.49 -9.28 4.94
N LEU A 22 2.31 -8.64 3.78
CA LEU A 22 3.31 -7.74 3.21
C LEU A 22 3.52 -6.53 4.13
N LEU A 23 2.44 -5.89 4.57
CA LEU A 23 2.50 -4.77 5.52
C LEU A 23 3.18 -5.18 6.82
N ALA A 24 2.76 -6.30 7.42
CA ALA A 24 3.35 -6.81 8.66
C ALA A 24 4.86 -7.03 8.52
N ARG A 25 5.31 -7.66 7.43
CA ARG A 25 6.74 -7.87 7.16
C ARG A 25 7.48 -6.55 6.94
N MET A 26 6.89 -5.62 6.21
CA MET A 26 7.49 -4.32 5.91
C MET A 26 7.68 -3.46 7.17
N VAL A 27 6.69 -3.39 8.07
CA VAL A 27 6.81 -2.60 9.32
C VAL A 27 7.64 -3.32 10.38
N HIS A 28 7.70 -4.66 10.33
CA HIS A 28 8.56 -5.44 11.21
C HIS A 28 10.04 -5.25 10.84
N ALA A 29 10.37 -5.29 9.55
CA ALA A 29 11.76 -5.27 9.08
C ALA A 29 12.35 -3.86 8.92
N PHE A 30 11.52 -2.83 8.68
CA PHE A 30 12.00 -1.52 8.27
C PHE A 30 11.40 -0.35 9.08
N LYS A 31 12.20 0.70 9.25
CA LYS A 31 11.76 2.04 9.64
C LYS A 31 11.49 2.84 8.36
N TRP A 32 10.32 3.47 8.32
CA TRP A 32 9.86 4.29 7.21
C TRP A 32 9.98 5.76 7.58
N VAL A 33 10.66 6.56 6.75
CA VAL A 33 10.85 7.99 6.95
C VAL A 33 10.22 8.75 5.79
N SER A 34 9.46 9.80 6.09
CA SER A 34 8.84 10.65 5.08
C SER A 34 9.89 11.44 4.29
N VAL A 35 9.62 11.68 3.02
CA VAL A 35 10.41 12.61 2.21
C VAL A 35 9.88 14.02 2.46
N PRO A 36 10.74 14.98 2.87
CA PRO A 36 10.34 16.38 3.05
C PRO A 36 9.68 16.94 1.79
N ASP A 37 8.66 17.78 1.97
CA ASP A 37 7.94 18.48 0.89
C ASP A 37 7.35 17.56 -0.19
N ASN A 38 7.11 16.29 0.14
CA ASN A 38 6.51 15.31 -0.77
C ASN A 38 5.31 14.55 -0.16
N PRO A 39 4.27 15.27 0.28
CA PRO A 39 3.06 14.61 0.73
C PRO A 39 2.40 13.87 -0.45
N PRO A 40 1.82 12.67 -0.22
CA PRO A 40 1.01 12.01 -1.23
C PRO A 40 -0.23 12.86 -1.55
N ASP A 41 -0.61 12.91 -2.82
CA ASP A 41 -1.87 13.51 -3.25
C ASP A 41 -2.87 12.39 -3.54
N PRO A 42 -3.88 12.19 -2.67
CA PRO A 42 -4.87 11.13 -2.82
C PRO A 42 -5.87 11.39 -3.95
N THR A 43 -5.79 12.53 -4.65
CA THR A 43 -6.61 12.80 -5.83
C THR A 43 -6.39 11.71 -6.88
N GLU A 44 -7.49 11.16 -7.39
CA GLU A 44 -7.47 10.05 -8.32
C GLU A 44 -6.99 10.50 -9.71
N THR A 45 -6.16 9.68 -10.33
CA THR A 45 -5.77 9.78 -11.75
C THR A 45 -5.99 8.44 -12.42
N PHE A 46 -6.55 8.45 -13.63
CA PHE A 46 -6.83 7.24 -14.40
C PHE A 46 -5.60 6.82 -15.21
N ALA A 47 -5.14 5.60 -14.99
CA ALA A 47 -4.22 4.88 -15.85
C ALA A 47 -4.91 3.58 -16.32
N PHE A 48 -4.21 2.45 -16.32
CA PHE A 48 -4.86 1.13 -16.42
C PHE A 48 -5.74 0.84 -15.19
N THR A 49 -5.38 1.39 -14.03
CA THR A 49 -6.17 1.40 -12.79
C THR A 49 -6.27 2.83 -12.25
N VAL A 50 -7.05 3.03 -11.18
CA VAL A 50 -7.05 4.28 -10.42
C VAL A 50 -5.78 4.35 -9.56
N VAL A 51 -5.02 5.44 -9.68
CA VAL A 51 -3.79 5.69 -8.92
C VAL A 51 -3.82 7.09 -8.28
N MET A 52 -2.97 7.31 -7.28
CA MET A 52 -2.75 8.64 -6.69
C MET A 52 -2.07 9.56 -7.71
N LYS A 53 -2.53 10.81 -7.80
CA LYS A 53 -1.94 11.83 -8.67
C LYS A 53 -0.47 12.07 -8.34
N ASN A 54 -0.14 12.16 -7.04
CA ASN A 54 1.24 12.14 -6.55
C ASN A 54 1.42 10.93 -5.63
N PRO A 55 2.15 9.88 -6.06
CA PRO A 55 2.36 8.68 -5.26
C PRO A 55 3.09 8.97 -3.94
N LEU A 56 2.81 8.16 -2.92
CA LEU A 56 3.55 8.16 -1.66
C LEU A 56 5.03 7.84 -1.89
N LYS A 57 5.92 8.65 -1.32
CA LYS A 57 7.37 8.39 -1.29
C LYS A 57 7.85 8.25 0.15
N ALA A 58 8.80 7.35 0.37
CA ALA A 58 9.41 7.14 1.66
C ALA A 58 10.86 6.66 1.52
N THR A 59 11.69 7.02 2.49
CA THR A 59 13.02 6.44 2.67
C THR A 59 12.90 5.24 3.61
N ILE A 60 13.42 4.09 3.17
CA ILE A 60 13.32 2.82 3.89
C ILE A 60 14.68 2.50 4.52
N LEU A 61 14.69 2.31 5.84
CA LEU A 61 15.88 1.97 6.60
C LEU A 61 15.69 0.64 7.33
N PRO A 62 16.71 -0.24 7.43
CA PRO A 62 16.63 -1.43 8.27
C PRO A 62 16.27 -1.06 9.71
N ARG A 63 15.30 -1.79 10.30
CA ARG A 63 14.97 -1.62 11.70
C ARG A 63 16.04 -2.31 12.55
N GLN A 64 16.63 -1.58 13.49
CA GLN A 64 17.55 -2.16 14.46
C GLN A 64 16.79 -3.19 15.30
N LYS A 65 17.34 -4.40 15.42
CA LYS A 65 16.81 -5.39 16.36
C LYS A 65 17.11 -4.85 17.76
N SER A 66 16.06 -4.69 18.58
CA SER A 66 16.22 -4.51 20.02
C SER A 66 16.84 -5.76 20.63
#